data_AF-A0A971XNW7-F1
#
_entry.id   AF-A0A971XNW7-F1
#
_cell.length_a   1.000
_cell.length_b   1.000
_cell.length_c   1.000
_cell.angle_alpha   90.00
_cell.angle_beta   90.00
_cell.angle_gamma   90.00
#
_symmetry.space_group_name_H-M   'P 1'
#
loop_
_entity.id
_entity.type
_entity.pdbx_description
1 polymer ?
#
loop_
_entity_poly.entity_id
_entity_poly.type
_entity_poly.pdbx_seq_one_letter_code
_entity_poly.pdbx_strand_id
1 'polypeptide(L)'
;VLHLKDEETRQQFDLAFKRFAKQMDVVLPDAAAQPFLADLRLWGKVQHAARNRYHDAGLNLHDAGAKVRKLVDEHIISTGVDPKIPPVDLMDANFKTAVEQIKSPESQASEIESAIKHHITVNLDEDPEYYKSLSLRLRDIIEKTNGKWEQQLELLLHMVGTIEADHKKAADDLGLNPTEYAFYNILMAEVTQLTGDETVSDAVHDEIKTTTRALVAVFEEATQIVDFFSKPDEIKRLKKEIKRAVLDCSFNDKDLVTVLQDRFMELARTKFGQ
;
A
#
# COMPACT_ATOMS: atom_id res chain seq x y z
N VAL A 1 12.36 -21.50 2.21
CA VAL A 1 11.53 -20.27 2.27
C VAL A 1 10.90 -20.06 3.65
N LEU A 2 10.17 -21.03 4.23
CA LEU A 2 9.54 -20.88 5.56
C LEU A 2 10.53 -20.54 6.70
N HIS A 3 11.79 -20.97 6.57
CA HIS A 3 12.87 -20.65 7.52
C HIS A 3 13.34 -19.18 7.44
N LEU A 4 12.97 -18.44 6.39
CA LEU A 4 13.27 -17.01 6.19
C LEU A 4 12.14 -16.10 6.71
N LYS A 5 11.28 -16.64 7.59
CA LYS A 5 10.20 -15.86 8.22
C LYS A 5 10.76 -14.77 9.14
N ASP A 6 11.81 -15.11 9.88
CA ASP A 6 12.54 -14.19 10.72
C ASP A 6 13.31 -13.16 9.87
N GLU A 7 13.21 -11.88 10.23
CA GLU A 7 13.77 -10.78 9.45
C GLU A 7 15.29 -10.77 9.46
N GLU A 8 15.92 -11.02 10.61
CA GLU A 8 17.37 -11.06 10.73
C GLU A 8 17.96 -12.20 9.87
N THR A 9 17.37 -13.38 9.98
CA THR A 9 17.73 -14.56 9.17
C THR A 9 17.53 -14.29 7.67
N ARG A 10 16.46 -13.58 7.30
CA ARG A 10 16.15 -13.21 5.92
C ARG A 10 17.17 -12.21 5.35
N GLN A 11 17.53 -11.19 6.10
CA GLN A 11 18.54 -10.20 5.70
C GLN A 11 19.94 -10.82 5.60
N GLN A 12 20.32 -11.71 6.53
CA GLN A 12 21.59 -12.43 6.47
C GLN A 12 21.69 -13.32 5.22
N PHE A 13 20.61 -14.05 4.91
CA PHE A 13 20.52 -14.83 3.68
C PHE A 13 20.67 -13.95 2.43
N ASP A 14 19.95 -12.84 2.36
CA ASP A 14 19.98 -11.93 1.21
C ASP A 14 21.38 -11.34 0.97
N LEU A 15 22.02 -10.88 2.04
CA LEU A 15 23.38 -10.35 1.98
C LEU A 15 24.39 -11.40 1.51
N ALA A 16 24.29 -12.64 2.00
CA ALA A 16 25.15 -13.74 1.59
C ALA A 16 24.93 -14.12 0.12
N PHE A 17 23.66 -14.20 -0.31
CA PHE A 17 23.31 -14.52 -1.68
C PHE A 17 23.73 -13.42 -2.66
N LYS A 18 23.54 -12.14 -2.34
CA LYS A 18 24.03 -11.01 -3.15
C LYS A 18 25.55 -11.04 -3.32
N ARG A 19 26.29 -11.33 -2.26
CA ARG A 19 27.76 -11.50 -2.33
C ARG A 19 28.15 -12.66 -3.25
N PHE A 20 27.48 -13.80 -3.13
CA PHE A 20 27.71 -14.95 -4.00
C PHE A 20 27.38 -14.64 -5.47
N ALA A 21 26.22 -14.03 -5.73
CA ALA A 21 25.81 -13.60 -7.08
C ALA A 21 26.82 -12.63 -7.72
N LYS A 22 27.39 -11.70 -6.92
CA LYS A 22 28.43 -10.78 -7.39
C LYS A 22 29.73 -11.50 -7.76
N GLN A 23 30.15 -12.51 -6.99
CA GLN A 23 31.32 -13.33 -7.33
C GLN A 23 31.08 -14.17 -8.58
N MET A 24 29.88 -14.75 -8.73
CA MET A 24 29.50 -15.47 -9.94
C MET A 24 29.54 -14.58 -11.19
N ASP A 25 29.18 -13.31 -11.07
CA ASP A 25 29.24 -12.35 -12.17
C ASP A 25 30.68 -12.04 -12.61
N VAL A 26 31.62 -12.01 -11.67
CA VAL A 26 33.06 -11.83 -11.95
C VAL A 26 33.66 -13.04 -12.67
N VAL A 27 33.28 -14.24 -12.26
CA VAL A 27 33.84 -15.49 -12.83
C VAL A 27 33.21 -15.82 -14.19
N LEU A 28 31.96 -15.43 -14.43
CA LEU A 28 31.29 -15.71 -15.70
C LEU A 28 31.88 -14.90 -16.87
N PRO A 29 32.26 -15.55 -18.00
CA PRO A 29 31.74 -16.85 -18.47
C PRO A 29 32.71 -18.04 -18.32
N ASP A 30 33.69 -17.99 -17.42
CA ASP A 30 34.69 -19.05 -17.26
C ASP A 30 34.05 -20.41 -16.91
N ALA A 31 34.61 -21.50 -17.44
CA ALA A 31 34.20 -22.87 -17.14
C ALA A 31 34.32 -23.21 -15.64
N ALA A 32 35.18 -22.50 -14.90
CA ALA A 32 35.30 -22.60 -13.45
C ALA A 32 34.00 -22.26 -12.70
N ALA A 33 33.07 -21.51 -13.30
CA ALA A 33 31.76 -21.20 -12.71
C ALA A 33 30.73 -22.34 -12.84
N GLN A 34 30.95 -23.33 -13.73
CA GLN A 34 29.97 -24.39 -14.01
C GLN A 34 29.45 -25.15 -12.78
N PRO A 35 30.30 -25.54 -11.80
CA PRO A 35 29.84 -26.28 -10.63
C PRO A 35 28.82 -25.50 -9.78
N PHE A 36 28.90 -24.16 -9.80
CA PHE A 36 28.13 -23.27 -8.94
C PHE A 36 26.84 -22.75 -9.58
N LEU A 37 26.61 -23.03 -10.88
CA LEU A 37 25.40 -22.58 -11.59
C LEU A 37 24.13 -23.21 -11.05
N ALA A 38 24.19 -24.46 -10.60
CA ALA A 38 23.04 -25.15 -9.99
C ALA A 38 22.62 -24.46 -8.69
N ASP A 39 23.60 -24.12 -7.85
CA ASP A 39 23.36 -23.43 -6.58
C ASP A 39 22.85 -22.00 -6.81
N LEU A 40 23.43 -21.27 -7.76
CA LEU A 40 22.98 -19.92 -8.13
C LEU A 40 21.50 -19.89 -8.52
N ARG A 41 21.07 -20.88 -9.31
CA ARG A 41 19.68 -21.04 -9.72
C ARG A 41 18.77 -21.40 -8.55
N LEU A 42 19.19 -22.34 -7.71
CA LEU A 42 18.44 -22.77 -6.53
C LEU A 42 18.23 -21.61 -5.54
N TRP A 43 19.30 -20.92 -5.17
CA TRP A 43 19.25 -19.81 -4.21
C TRP A 43 18.55 -18.58 -4.77
N GLY A 44 18.70 -18.31 -6.07
CA GLY A 44 17.92 -17.28 -6.77
C GLY A 44 16.42 -17.55 -6.71
N LYS A 45 16.01 -18.81 -6.89
CA LYS A 45 14.61 -19.22 -6.69
C LYS A 45 14.15 -19.01 -5.25
N VAL A 46 14.98 -19.33 -4.26
CA VAL A 46 14.65 -19.13 -2.84
C VAL A 46 14.53 -17.64 -2.50
N GLN A 47 15.43 -16.79 -3.00
CA GLN A 47 15.37 -15.34 -2.82
C GLN A 47 14.13 -14.74 -3.48
N HIS A 48 13.83 -15.13 -4.73
CA HIS A 48 12.63 -14.69 -5.42
C HIS A 48 11.35 -15.14 -4.70
N ALA A 49 11.30 -16.38 -4.24
CA ALA A 49 10.18 -16.89 -3.45
C ALA A 49 10.05 -16.18 -2.09
N ALA A 50 11.17 -15.80 -1.46
CA ALA A 50 11.17 -15.01 -0.23
C ALA A 50 10.70 -13.57 -0.49
N ARG A 51 11.17 -12.93 -1.57
CA ARG A 51 10.72 -11.61 -2.03
C ARG A 51 9.22 -11.60 -2.25
N ASN A 52 8.71 -12.55 -3.03
CA ASN A 52 7.28 -12.62 -3.33
C ASN A 52 6.45 -12.93 -2.09
N ARG A 53 6.94 -13.77 -1.18
CA ARG A 53 6.20 -14.18 0.02
C ARG A 53 6.20 -13.12 1.14
N TYR A 54 7.30 -12.39 1.31
CA TYR A 54 7.47 -11.42 2.40
C TYR A 54 7.37 -9.96 1.93
N HIS A 55 7.16 -9.73 0.63
CA HIS A 55 7.03 -8.40 0.00
C HIS A 55 8.14 -7.41 0.34
N ASP A 56 9.35 -7.92 0.58
CA ASP A 56 10.51 -7.13 0.97
C ASP A 56 11.22 -6.62 -0.28
N ALA A 57 11.07 -5.32 -0.55
CA ALA A 57 11.68 -4.63 -1.70
C ALA A 57 13.22 -4.64 -1.66
N GLY A 58 13.82 -4.89 -0.49
CA GLY A 58 15.27 -5.06 -0.32
C GLY A 58 15.79 -6.38 -0.90
N LEU A 59 14.94 -7.40 -1.05
CA LEU A 59 15.27 -8.71 -1.62
C LEU A 59 15.28 -8.67 -3.15
N ASN A 60 16.20 -7.91 -3.72
CA ASN A 60 16.37 -7.80 -5.16
C ASN A 60 17.81 -8.14 -5.61
N LEU A 61 17.97 -8.53 -6.86
CA LEU A 61 19.25 -8.83 -7.50
C LEU A 61 19.80 -7.62 -8.28
N HIS A 62 19.42 -6.39 -7.91
CA HIS A 62 19.81 -5.19 -8.67
C HIS A 62 21.34 -5.03 -8.72
N ASP A 63 22.02 -5.37 -7.62
CA ASP A 63 23.48 -5.31 -7.48
C ASP A 63 24.24 -6.44 -8.19
N ALA A 64 23.55 -7.48 -8.66
CA ALA A 64 24.15 -8.56 -9.44
C ALA A 64 24.18 -8.19 -10.93
N GLY A 65 25.23 -8.58 -11.65
CA GLY A 65 25.33 -8.25 -13.08
C GLY A 65 24.26 -8.92 -13.94
N ALA A 66 24.09 -8.38 -15.14
CA ALA A 66 23.01 -8.74 -16.07
C ALA A 66 23.03 -10.24 -16.44
N LYS A 67 24.20 -10.89 -16.46
CA LYS A 67 24.35 -12.31 -16.81
C LYS A 67 23.79 -13.22 -15.72
N VAL A 68 24.10 -12.92 -14.46
CA VAL A 68 23.63 -13.68 -13.29
C VAL A 68 22.12 -13.53 -13.12
N ARG A 69 21.60 -12.30 -13.26
CA ARG A 69 20.15 -12.03 -13.28
C ARG A 69 19.44 -12.88 -14.32
N LYS A 70 19.91 -12.84 -15.58
CA LYS A 70 19.31 -13.58 -16.68
C LYS A 70 19.27 -15.10 -16.42
N LEU A 71 20.33 -15.68 -15.85
CA LEU A 71 20.40 -17.11 -15.53
C LEU A 71 19.44 -17.52 -14.41
N VAL A 72 19.23 -16.65 -13.42
CA VAL A 72 18.27 -16.87 -12.33
C VAL A 72 16.85 -16.72 -12.86
N ASP A 73 16.57 -15.67 -13.63
CA ASP A 73 15.26 -15.39 -14.23
C ASP A 73 14.82 -16.50 -15.19
N GLU A 74 15.72 -16.95 -16.09
CA GLU A 74 15.48 -18.09 -17.00
C GLU A 74 15.14 -19.38 -16.23
N HIS A 75 15.78 -19.61 -15.08
CA HIS A 75 15.50 -20.78 -14.26
C HIS A 75 14.16 -20.67 -13.53
N ILE A 76 13.83 -19.49 -12.99
CA ILE A 76 12.54 -19.23 -12.33
C ILE A 76 11.39 -19.50 -13.30
N ILE A 77 11.49 -18.96 -14.54
CA ILE A 77 10.55 -19.20 -15.65
C ILE A 77 10.45 -20.70 -15.97
N SER A 78 11.57 -21.42 -16.04
CA SER A 78 11.59 -22.86 -16.34
C SER A 78 10.92 -23.74 -15.27
N THR A 79 10.76 -23.22 -14.04
CA THR A 79 10.12 -23.93 -12.93
C THR A 79 8.64 -23.65 -12.78
N GLY A 80 8.03 -22.95 -13.75
CA GLY A 80 6.59 -22.64 -13.76
C GLY A 80 6.16 -21.53 -12.78
N VAL A 81 7.13 -20.86 -12.15
CA VAL A 81 6.91 -19.63 -11.38
C VAL A 81 7.10 -18.50 -12.38
N ASP A 82 6.02 -17.90 -12.85
CA ASP A 82 6.10 -16.78 -13.79
C ASP A 82 6.51 -15.51 -13.03
N PRO A 83 7.74 -14.97 -13.22
CA PRO A 83 8.19 -13.75 -12.56
C PRO A 83 7.69 -12.49 -13.28
N LYS A 84 6.73 -12.63 -14.21
CA LYS A 84 6.53 -11.70 -15.31
C LYS A 84 5.08 -11.35 -15.60
N ILE A 85 4.21 -11.34 -14.59
CA ILE A 85 2.97 -10.59 -14.72
C ILE A 85 3.29 -9.16 -14.25
N PRO A 86 3.44 -8.17 -15.17
CA PRO A 86 3.47 -6.77 -14.76
C PRO A 86 2.22 -6.50 -13.92
N PRO A 87 2.27 -5.58 -12.93
CA PRO A 87 1.09 -5.29 -12.12
C PRO A 87 -0.06 -4.96 -13.05
N VAL A 88 -1.01 -5.90 -13.16
CA VAL A 88 -2.25 -5.64 -13.87
C VAL A 88 -2.98 -4.68 -12.97
N ASP A 89 -3.24 -3.47 -13.48
CA ASP A 89 -4.00 -2.50 -12.73
C ASP A 89 -5.31 -3.18 -12.30
N LEU A 90 -5.62 -3.11 -11.01
CA LEU A 90 -6.84 -3.65 -10.45
C LEU A 90 -8.08 -3.11 -11.19
N MET A 91 -7.94 -1.91 -11.76
CA MET A 91 -8.97 -1.18 -12.49
C MET A 91 -8.92 -1.40 -14.01
N ASP A 92 -7.99 -2.22 -14.52
CA ASP A 92 -8.01 -2.60 -15.93
C ASP A 92 -9.27 -3.42 -16.23
N ALA A 93 -10.00 -3.04 -17.28
CA ALA A 93 -11.18 -3.77 -17.73
C ALA A 93 -10.88 -5.26 -18.03
N ASN A 94 -9.63 -5.58 -18.36
CA ASN A 94 -9.17 -6.93 -18.65
C ASN A 94 -8.59 -7.65 -17.42
N PHE A 95 -8.54 -7.01 -16.24
CA PHE A 95 -7.96 -7.60 -15.02
C PHE A 95 -8.59 -8.96 -14.70
N LYS A 96 -9.92 -9.02 -14.68
CA LYS A 96 -10.66 -10.25 -14.39
C LYS A 96 -10.37 -11.34 -15.42
N THR A 97 -10.33 -10.98 -16.71
CA THR A 97 -10.02 -11.92 -17.79
C THR A 97 -8.57 -12.42 -17.73
N ALA A 98 -7.61 -11.58 -17.34
CA ALA A 98 -6.22 -11.95 -17.15
C ALA A 98 -6.05 -12.95 -16.00
N VAL A 99 -6.75 -12.72 -14.88
CA VAL A 99 -6.73 -13.65 -13.73
C VAL A 99 -7.44 -14.97 -14.05
N GLU A 100 -8.55 -14.95 -14.80
CA GLU A 100 -9.28 -16.16 -15.22
C GLU A 100 -8.44 -17.09 -16.11
N GLN A 101 -7.42 -16.59 -16.81
CA GLN A 101 -6.51 -17.40 -17.63
C GLN A 101 -5.51 -18.24 -16.80
N ILE A 102 -5.36 -17.94 -15.51
CA ILE A 102 -4.46 -18.66 -14.61
C ILE A 102 -5.09 -19.98 -14.18
N LYS A 103 -4.34 -21.09 -14.33
CA LYS A 103 -4.87 -22.45 -14.17
C LYS A 103 -5.16 -22.88 -12.74
N SER A 104 -4.52 -22.27 -11.73
CA SER A 104 -4.61 -22.68 -10.33
C SER A 104 -5.36 -21.62 -9.51
N PRO A 105 -6.36 -21.99 -8.70
CA PRO A 105 -7.02 -21.07 -7.76
C PRO A 105 -6.05 -20.40 -6.78
N GLU A 106 -4.99 -21.11 -6.38
CA GLU A 106 -3.93 -20.55 -5.53
C GLU A 106 -3.18 -19.42 -6.24
N SER A 107 -2.78 -19.63 -7.50
CA SER A 107 -2.10 -18.62 -8.30
C SER A 107 -3.02 -17.44 -8.61
N GLN A 108 -4.31 -17.69 -8.88
CA GLN A 108 -5.31 -16.64 -9.05
C GLN A 108 -5.47 -15.78 -7.80
N ALA A 109 -5.66 -16.41 -6.64
CA ALA A 109 -5.80 -15.70 -5.37
C ALA A 109 -4.54 -14.88 -5.04
N SER A 110 -3.35 -15.42 -5.30
CA SER A 110 -2.08 -14.71 -5.08
C SER A 110 -1.89 -13.50 -5.99
N GLU A 111 -2.32 -13.57 -7.25
CA GLU A 111 -2.27 -12.45 -8.18
C GLU A 111 -3.24 -11.34 -7.76
N ILE A 112 -4.49 -11.70 -7.44
CA ILE A 112 -5.47 -10.71 -6.97
C ILE A 112 -5.01 -10.06 -5.66
N GLU A 113 -4.52 -10.85 -4.70
CA GLU A 113 -3.98 -10.33 -3.45
C GLU A 113 -2.88 -9.30 -3.70
N SER A 114 -1.96 -9.62 -4.62
CA SER A 114 -0.84 -8.72 -4.96
C SER A 114 -1.33 -7.44 -5.62
N ALA A 115 -2.31 -7.54 -6.53
CA ALA A 115 -2.92 -6.39 -7.18
C ALA A 115 -3.66 -5.48 -6.18
N ILE A 116 -4.42 -6.06 -5.24
CA ILE A 116 -5.08 -5.29 -4.17
C ILE A 116 -4.04 -4.59 -3.29
N LYS A 117 -2.99 -5.29 -2.85
CA LYS A 117 -1.91 -4.67 -2.05
C LYS A 117 -1.25 -3.52 -2.79
N HIS A 118 -0.97 -3.69 -4.07
CA HIS A 118 -0.38 -2.65 -4.89
C HIS A 118 -1.30 -1.44 -5.00
N HIS A 119 -2.57 -1.65 -5.32
CA HIS A 119 -3.58 -0.59 -5.39
C HIS A 119 -3.73 0.16 -4.06
N ILE A 120 -3.77 -0.55 -2.93
CA ILE A 120 -3.76 0.05 -1.59
C ILE A 120 -2.52 0.90 -1.38
N THR A 121 -1.34 0.40 -1.76
CA THR A 121 -0.06 1.08 -1.51
C THR A 121 0.05 2.37 -2.32
N VAL A 122 -0.34 2.33 -3.61
CA VAL A 122 -0.26 3.49 -4.50
C VAL A 122 -1.24 4.58 -4.08
N ASN A 123 -2.43 4.19 -3.62
CA ASN A 123 -3.47 5.15 -3.24
C ASN A 123 -3.52 5.45 -1.75
N LEU A 124 -2.59 4.92 -0.94
CA LEU A 124 -2.60 5.10 0.51
C LEU A 124 -2.61 6.58 0.90
N ASP A 125 -1.83 7.39 0.20
CA ASP A 125 -1.70 8.82 0.49
C ASP A 125 -2.93 9.63 0.03
N GLU A 126 -3.80 9.04 -0.81
CA GLU A 126 -5.04 9.69 -1.29
C GLU A 126 -6.17 9.64 -0.27
N ASP A 127 -6.27 8.56 0.51
CA ASP A 127 -7.23 8.40 1.61
C ASP A 127 -6.68 7.40 2.65
N PRO A 128 -5.79 7.85 3.55
CA PRO A 128 -5.02 6.95 4.42
C PRO A 128 -5.88 6.03 5.28
N GLU A 129 -6.99 6.53 5.80
CA GLU A 129 -7.87 5.75 6.68
C GLU A 129 -8.67 4.71 5.90
N TYR A 130 -9.21 5.08 4.74
CA TYR A 130 -9.91 4.11 3.90
C TYR A 130 -8.99 2.98 3.47
N TYR A 131 -7.82 3.28 2.91
CA TYR A 131 -6.89 2.25 2.42
C TYR A 131 -6.26 1.42 3.54
N LYS A 132 -6.08 1.99 4.74
CA LYS A 132 -5.71 1.23 5.95
C LYS A 132 -6.80 0.24 6.36
N SER A 133 -8.07 0.66 6.36
CA SER A 133 -9.20 -0.24 6.64
C SER A 133 -9.31 -1.35 5.60
N LEU A 134 -9.06 -1.02 4.32
CA LEU A 134 -9.07 -1.96 3.21
C LEU A 134 -7.95 -3.00 3.34
N SER A 135 -6.76 -2.59 3.80
CA SER A 135 -5.64 -3.48 4.12
C SER A 135 -5.95 -4.46 5.25
N LEU A 136 -6.65 -4.00 6.29
CA LEU A 136 -7.12 -4.87 7.38
C LEU A 136 -8.15 -5.88 6.88
N ARG A 137 -9.11 -5.45 6.06
CA ARG A 137 -10.09 -6.35 5.42
C ARG A 137 -9.43 -7.40 4.54
N LEU A 138 -8.41 -7.03 3.76
CA LEU A 138 -7.62 -7.97 2.96
C LEU A 138 -6.95 -9.01 3.86
N ARG A 139 -6.30 -8.56 4.94
CA ARG A 139 -5.63 -9.46 5.91
C ARG A 139 -6.62 -10.44 6.53
N ASP A 140 -7.79 -9.96 6.95
CA ASP A 140 -8.84 -10.77 7.54
C ASP A 140 -9.35 -11.85 6.55
N ILE A 141 -9.52 -11.52 5.27
CA ILE A 141 -9.86 -12.50 4.22
C ILE A 141 -8.78 -13.58 4.13
N ILE A 142 -7.50 -13.19 4.06
CA ILE A 142 -6.37 -14.13 3.94
C ILE A 142 -6.28 -15.04 5.17
N GLU A 143 -6.43 -14.49 6.38
CA GLU A 143 -6.36 -15.26 7.62
C GLU A 143 -7.53 -16.25 7.76
N LYS A 144 -8.75 -15.84 7.41
CA LYS A 144 -9.95 -16.69 7.48
C LYS A 144 -10.00 -17.79 6.42
N THR A 145 -9.34 -17.57 5.28
CA THR A 145 -9.36 -18.51 4.13
C THR A 145 -8.10 -19.35 3.99
N ASN A 146 -7.21 -19.33 4.98
CA ASN A 146 -5.94 -20.07 4.94
C ASN A 146 -6.13 -21.55 4.53
N GLY A 147 -5.57 -21.91 3.38
CA GLY A 147 -5.66 -23.25 2.78
C GLY A 147 -6.93 -23.54 1.97
N LYS A 148 -7.87 -22.59 1.85
CA LYS A 148 -9.11 -22.67 1.08
C LYS A 148 -9.09 -21.69 -0.10
N TRP A 149 -8.24 -21.98 -1.08
CA TRP A 149 -7.93 -21.07 -2.20
C TRP A 149 -9.14 -20.67 -3.05
N GLU A 150 -10.10 -21.58 -3.26
CA GLU A 150 -11.34 -21.27 -3.99
C GLU A 150 -12.20 -20.24 -3.24
N GLN A 151 -12.32 -20.39 -1.92
CA GLN A 151 -13.04 -19.44 -1.06
C GLN A 151 -12.31 -18.10 -0.98
N GLN A 152 -10.98 -18.12 -0.91
CA GLN A 152 -10.16 -16.91 -0.93
C GLN A 152 -10.36 -16.14 -2.23
N LEU A 153 -10.29 -16.83 -3.37
CA LEU A 153 -10.51 -16.26 -4.69
C LEU A 153 -11.87 -15.56 -4.80
N GLU A 154 -12.94 -16.21 -4.34
CA GLU A 154 -14.29 -15.63 -4.36
C GLU A 154 -14.38 -14.34 -3.52
N LEU A 155 -13.86 -14.35 -2.30
CA LEU A 155 -13.87 -13.18 -1.42
C LEU A 155 -13.00 -12.03 -1.96
N LEU A 156 -11.85 -12.35 -2.54
CA LEU A 156 -10.97 -11.35 -3.16
C LEU A 156 -11.62 -10.73 -4.39
N LEU A 157 -12.24 -11.53 -5.27
CA LEU A 157 -12.98 -11.01 -6.44
C LEU A 157 -14.16 -10.13 -6.03
N HIS A 158 -14.90 -10.54 -4.99
CA HIS A 158 -15.96 -9.71 -4.42
C HIS A 158 -15.39 -8.39 -3.89
N MET A 159 -14.28 -8.43 -3.14
CA MET A 159 -13.63 -7.23 -2.64
C MET A 159 -13.24 -6.29 -3.78
N VAL A 160 -12.57 -6.79 -4.83
CA VAL A 160 -12.22 -5.99 -6.02
C VAL A 160 -13.45 -5.31 -6.63
N GLY A 161 -14.53 -6.06 -6.80
CA GLY A 161 -15.77 -5.55 -7.39
C GLY A 161 -16.45 -4.45 -6.59
N THR A 162 -16.15 -4.29 -5.29
CA THR A 162 -16.80 -3.28 -4.44
C THR A 162 -15.90 -2.14 -3.99
N ILE A 163 -14.57 -2.20 -4.17
CA ILE A 163 -13.64 -1.14 -3.70
C ILE A 163 -14.07 0.26 -4.13
N GLU A 164 -14.15 0.54 -5.44
CA GLU A 164 -14.48 1.88 -5.92
C GLU A 164 -15.94 2.26 -5.66
N ALA A 165 -16.85 1.28 -5.82
CA ALA A 165 -18.28 1.51 -5.66
C ALA A 165 -18.64 1.85 -4.19
N ASP A 166 -18.08 1.11 -3.24
CA ASP A 166 -18.29 1.33 -1.81
C ASP A 166 -17.66 2.65 -1.37
N HIS A 167 -16.44 2.97 -1.86
CA HIS A 167 -15.77 4.24 -1.53
C HIS A 167 -16.56 5.44 -2.02
N LYS A 168 -16.97 5.42 -3.29
CA LYS A 168 -17.77 6.49 -3.90
C LYS A 168 -19.13 6.62 -3.20
N LYS A 169 -19.80 5.50 -2.95
CA LYS A 169 -21.09 5.51 -2.27
C LYS A 169 -20.99 6.08 -0.86
N ALA A 170 -19.96 5.72 -0.09
CA ALA A 170 -19.76 6.27 1.25
C ALA A 170 -19.56 7.78 1.25
N ALA A 171 -18.81 8.32 0.26
CA ALA A 171 -18.68 9.76 0.06
C ALA A 171 -20.02 10.41 -0.34
N ASP A 172 -20.75 9.81 -1.28
CA ASP A 172 -22.05 10.30 -1.78
C ASP A 172 -23.13 10.29 -0.68
N ASP A 173 -23.19 9.25 0.16
CA ASP A 173 -24.12 9.13 1.29
C ASP A 173 -23.89 10.25 2.33
N LEU A 174 -22.63 10.70 2.45
CA LEU A 174 -22.26 11.87 3.25
C LEU A 174 -22.36 13.18 2.45
N GLY A 175 -22.63 13.15 1.14
CA GLY A 175 -22.62 14.32 0.27
C GLY A 175 -21.28 15.06 0.28
N LEU A 176 -20.17 14.34 0.45
CA LEU A 176 -18.82 14.88 0.41
C LEU A 176 -18.18 14.53 -0.93
N ASN A 177 -17.36 15.45 -1.45
CA ASN A 177 -16.52 15.10 -2.60
C ASN A 177 -15.35 14.18 -2.17
N PRO A 178 -14.63 13.53 -3.10
CA PRO A 178 -13.56 12.59 -2.75
C PRO A 178 -12.43 13.20 -1.89
N THR A 179 -12.11 14.48 -2.09
CA THR A 179 -11.11 15.19 -1.29
C THR A 179 -11.63 15.42 0.12
N GLU A 180 -12.83 15.99 0.26
CA GLU A 180 -13.50 16.19 1.55
C GLU A 180 -13.65 14.88 2.33
N TYR A 181 -13.99 13.79 1.65
CA TYR A 181 -14.16 12.49 2.28
C TYR A 181 -12.86 11.95 2.89
N ALA A 182 -11.70 12.16 2.23
CA ALA A 182 -10.41 11.75 2.78
C ALA A 182 -10.03 12.54 4.05
N PHE A 183 -10.25 13.86 4.07
CA PHE A 183 -10.04 14.67 5.29
C PHE A 183 -11.02 14.29 6.40
N TYR A 184 -12.26 14.00 6.03
CA TYR A 184 -13.32 13.56 6.94
C TYR A 184 -12.95 12.24 7.62
N ASN A 185 -12.45 11.25 6.87
CA ASN A 185 -12.06 9.96 7.42
C ASN A 185 -10.94 10.11 8.46
N ILE A 186 -9.95 10.97 8.21
CA ILE A 186 -8.90 11.27 9.19
C ILE A 186 -9.51 11.90 10.44
N LEU A 187 -10.35 12.93 10.31
CA LEU A 187 -10.94 13.59 11.47
C LEU A 187 -11.81 12.64 12.28
N MET A 188 -12.61 11.81 11.61
CA MET A 188 -13.44 10.80 12.25
C MET A 188 -12.60 9.77 13.03
N ALA A 189 -11.52 9.25 12.42
CA ALA A 189 -10.64 8.29 13.07
C ALA A 189 -9.98 8.86 14.33
N GLU A 190 -9.48 10.09 14.26
CA GLU A 190 -8.82 10.75 15.39
C GLU A 190 -9.80 11.12 16.51
N VAL A 191 -11.01 11.59 16.17
CA VAL A 191 -12.05 11.88 17.18
C VAL A 191 -12.53 10.61 17.86
N THR A 192 -12.74 9.53 17.11
CA THR A 192 -13.12 8.22 17.66
C THR A 192 -12.03 7.68 18.58
N GLN A 193 -10.77 7.83 18.20
CA GLN A 193 -9.64 7.43 19.04
C GLN A 193 -9.53 8.26 20.33
N LEU A 194 -9.87 9.55 20.27
CA LEU A 194 -9.88 10.46 21.43
C LEU A 194 -11.01 10.12 22.42
N THR A 195 -12.23 9.88 21.93
CA THR A 195 -13.38 9.56 22.78
C THR A 195 -13.25 8.17 23.41
N GLY A 196 -12.52 7.26 22.75
CA GLY A 196 -12.39 5.87 23.18
C GLY A 196 -13.66 5.04 22.97
N ASP A 197 -14.66 5.61 22.30
CA ASP A 197 -15.91 4.97 21.92
C ASP A 197 -15.79 4.37 20.51
N GLU A 198 -16.43 3.23 20.24
CA GLU A 198 -16.48 2.66 18.88
C GLU A 198 -17.31 3.52 17.91
N THR A 199 -18.18 4.38 18.45
CA THR A 199 -19.10 5.22 17.66
C THR A 199 -19.20 6.61 18.26
N VAL A 200 -19.18 7.64 17.42
CA VAL A 200 -19.49 9.02 17.83
C VAL A 200 -21.00 9.29 17.68
N SER A 201 -21.54 10.22 18.48
CA SER A 201 -22.95 10.63 18.34
C SER A 201 -23.22 11.32 17.00
N ASP A 202 -24.46 11.27 16.52
CA ASP A 202 -24.89 11.93 15.27
C ASP A 202 -24.51 13.42 15.24
N ALA A 203 -24.64 14.12 16.38
CA ALA A 203 -24.28 15.53 16.50
C ALA A 203 -22.77 15.78 16.27
N VAL A 204 -21.91 14.89 16.78
CA VAL A 204 -20.46 14.95 16.56
C VAL A 204 -20.14 14.61 15.10
N HIS A 205 -20.87 13.66 14.52
CA HIS A 205 -20.75 13.28 13.11
C HIS A 205 -21.02 14.47 12.17
N ASP A 206 -22.09 15.22 12.42
CA ASP A 206 -22.45 16.43 11.67
C ASP A 206 -21.43 17.58 11.87
N GLU A 207 -20.90 17.71 13.08
CA GLU A 207 -19.86 18.69 13.40
C GLU A 207 -18.55 18.38 12.66
N ILE A 208 -18.08 17.12 12.69
CA ILE A 208 -16.91 16.64 11.94
C ILE A 208 -17.07 16.94 10.45
N LYS A 209 -18.24 16.63 9.89
CA LYS A 209 -18.55 16.88 8.48
C LYS A 209 -18.49 18.37 8.13
N THR A 210 -19.08 19.22 8.97
CA THR A 210 -19.10 20.67 8.78
C THR A 210 -17.69 21.26 8.86
N THR A 211 -16.93 20.87 9.89
CA THR A 211 -15.55 21.29 10.10
C THR A 211 -14.64 20.83 8.96
N THR A 212 -14.84 19.62 8.45
CA THR A 212 -14.09 19.12 7.30
C THR A 212 -14.30 20.00 6.07
N ARG A 213 -15.54 20.29 5.70
CA ARG A 213 -15.84 21.16 4.54
C ARG A 213 -15.21 22.55 4.69
N ALA A 214 -15.31 23.13 5.88
CA ALA A 214 -14.71 24.44 6.15
C ALA A 214 -13.17 24.39 6.00
N LEU A 215 -12.53 23.36 6.53
CA LEU A 215 -11.08 23.21 6.43
C LEU A 215 -10.61 22.93 5.01
N VAL A 216 -11.30 22.07 4.26
CA VAL A 216 -10.97 21.81 2.85
C VAL A 216 -11.08 23.08 2.01
N ALA A 217 -12.11 23.90 2.22
CA ALA A 217 -12.21 25.20 1.54
C ALA A 217 -11.01 26.13 1.87
N VAL A 218 -10.54 26.13 3.12
CA VAL A 218 -9.33 26.88 3.50
C VAL A 218 -8.08 26.32 2.84
N PHE A 219 -7.95 25.00 2.72
CA PHE A 219 -6.86 24.36 1.98
C PHE A 219 -6.89 24.74 0.50
N GLU A 220 -8.05 24.67 -0.15
CA GLU A 220 -8.24 25.04 -1.56
C GLU A 220 -7.84 26.50 -1.81
N GLU A 221 -8.26 27.43 -0.96
CA GLU A 221 -7.87 28.84 -1.07
C GLU A 221 -6.36 29.05 -0.85
N ALA A 222 -5.81 28.46 0.20
CA ALA A 222 -4.40 28.65 0.56
C ALA A 222 -3.44 28.06 -0.48
N THR A 223 -3.80 26.92 -1.07
CA THR A 223 -2.95 26.19 -2.02
C THR A 223 -2.95 26.81 -3.43
N GLN A 224 -3.82 27.79 -3.72
CA GLN A 224 -3.72 28.63 -4.93
C GLN A 224 -2.43 29.47 -4.97
N ILE A 225 -1.75 29.63 -3.83
CA ILE A 225 -0.47 30.32 -3.76
C ILE A 225 0.62 29.45 -4.41
N VAL A 226 1.30 29.98 -5.44
CA VAL A 226 2.44 29.29 -6.07
C VAL A 226 3.51 28.94 -5.04
N ASP A 227 4.00 27.70 -5.11
CA ASP A 227 4.96 27.11 -4.16
C ASP A 227 4.51 27.18 -2.70
N PHE A 228 3.19 27.12 -2.43
CA PHE A 228 2.62 27.19 -1.08
C PHE A 228 3.37 26.30 -0.08
N PHE A 229 3.60 25.03 -0.43
CA PHE A 229 4.25 24.05 0.46
C PHE A 229 5.73 24.31 0.73
N SER A 230 6.35 25.28 0.04
CA SER A 230 7.71 25.75 0.30
C SER A 230 7.75 27.02 1.18
N LYS A 231 6.58 27.59 1.53
CA LYS A 231 6.46 28.85 2.28
C LYS A 231 6.11 28.58 3.76
N PRO A 232 7.08 28.65 4.69
CA PRO A 232 6.86 28.28 6.09
C PRO A 232 5.84 29.18 6.80
N ASP A 233 5.75 30.46 6.44
CA ASP A 233 4.79 31.40 7.02
C ASP A 233 3.35 31.06 6.63
N GLU A 234 3.12 30.66 5.37
CA GLU A 234 1.80 30.25 4.88
C GLU A 234 1.37 28.92 5.49
N ILE A 235 2.29 27.95 5.60
CA ILE A 235 2.04 26.69 6.32
C ILE A 235 1.67 26.97 7.78
N LYS A 236 2.40 27.87 8.45
CA LYS A 236 2.13 28.25 9.85
C LYS A 236 0.76 28.90 10.00
N ARG A 237 0.35 29.73 9.03
CA ARG A 237 -0.99 30.33 9.00
C ARG A 237 -2.06 29.25 8.86
N LEU A 238 -1.89 28.31 7.93
CA LEU A 238 -2.85 27.23 7.71
C LEU A 238 -2.98 26.31 8.94
N LYS A 239 -1.86 25.93 9.56
CA LYS A 239 -1.86 25.20 10.84
C LYS A 239 -2.63 25.94 11.94
N LYS A 240 -2.56 27.28 11.96
CA LYS A 240 -3.33 28.09 12.91
C LYS A 240 -4.84 28.05 12.64
N GLU A 241 -5.26 28.02 11.38
CA GLU A 241 -6.69 27.87 11.03
C GLU A 241 -7.20 26.47 11.41
N ILE A 242 -6.43 25.40 11.16
CA ILE A 242 -6.75 24.04 11.63
C ILE A 242 -6.97 24.04 13.14
N LYS A 243 -6.03 24.63 13.88
CA LYS A 243 -6.13 24.73 15.34
C LYS A 243 -7.40 25.45 15.79
N ARG A 244 -7.78 26.56 15.13
CA ARG A 244 -8.98 27.31 15.50
C ARG A 244 -10.24 26.48 15.24
N ALA A 245 -10.36 25.89 14.06
CA ALA A 245 -11.50 25.08 13.68
C ALA A 245 -11.74 23.92 14.66
N VAL A 246 -10.68 23.22 15.07
CA VAL A 246 -10.78 22.11 16.04
C VAL A 246 -11.12 22.60 17.45
N LEU A 247 -10.56 23.74 17.89
CA LEU A 247 -10.86 24.30 19.22
C LEU A 247 -12.30 24.83 19.34
N ASP A 248 -12.91 25.21 18.22
CA ASP A 248 -14.30 25.64 18.16
C ASP A 248 -15.31 24.46 18.16
N CYS A 249 -14.81 23.22 18.01
CA CYS A 249 -15.63 22.00 18.03
C CYS A 249 -15.81 21.42 19.45
N SER A 250 -16.75 20.49 19.59
CA SER A 250 -16.98 19.75 20.85
C SER A 250 -15.82 18.84 21.27
N PHE A 251 -14.98 18.40 20.33
CA PHE A 251 -13.80 17.54 20.53
C PHE A 251 -12.48 18.35 20.64
N ASN A 252 -12.52 19.46 21.36
CA ASN A 252 -11.44 20.46 21.45
C ASN A 252 -10.20 20.01 22.25
N ASP A 253 -9.46 19.04 21.73
CA ASP A 253 -8.25 18.52 22.37
C ASP A 253 -6.95 19.04 21.73
N LYS A 254 -5.92 19.30 22.55
CA LYS A 254 -4.64 19.86 22.09
C LYS A 254 -3.76 18.83 21.39
N ASP A 255 -3.82 17.58 21.82
CA ASP A 255 -3.07 16.49 21.20
C ASP A 255 -3.70 16.17 19.84
N LEU A 256 -5.04 16.18 19.76
CA LEU A 256 -5.78 16.09 18.49
C LEU A 256 -5.37 17.18 17.50
N VAL A 257 -5.29 18.45 17.92
CA VAL A 257 -4.85 19.56 17.05
C VAL A 257 -3.48 19.28 16.43
N THR A 258 -2.55 18.77 17.23
CA THR A 258 -1.16 18.55 16.77
C THR A 258 -1.13 17.43 15.73
N VAL A 259 -1.84 16.33 15.99
CA VAL A 259 -1.94 15.20 15.05
C VAL A 259 -2.64 15.63 13.76
N LEU A 260 -3.77 16.32 13.85
CA LEU A 260 -4.50 16.79 12.66
C LEU A 260 -3.68 17.78 11.84
N GLN A 261 -2.91 18.68 12.46
CA GLN A 261 -2.04 19.60 11.74
C GLN A 261 -0.99 18.89 10.89
N ASP A 262 -0.47 17.75 11.33
CA ASP A 262 0.53 17.02 10.55
C ASP A 262 -0.16 16.16 9.48
N ARG A 263 -1.16 15.37 9.86
CA ARG A 263 -1.90 14.48 8.94
C ARG A 263 -2.62 15.24 7.82
N PHE A 264 -3.26 16.37 8.13
CA PHE A 264 -3.94 17.19 7.12
C PHE A 264 -2.94 17.85 6.17
N MET A 265 -1.77 18.25 6.66
CA MET A 265 -0.73 18.84 5.80
C MET A 265 -0.11 17.80 4.87
N GLU A 266 0.06 16.55 5.33
CA GLU A 266 0.48 15.43 4.48
C GLU A 266 -0.56 15.15 3.39
N LEU A 267 -1.83 14.97 3.76
CA LEU A 267 -2.91 14.75 2.79
C LEU A 267 -3.04 15.92 1.81
N ALA A 268 -2.91 17.16 2.29
CA ALA A 268 -2.98 18.33 1.44
C ALA A 268 -1.85 18.41 0.42
N ARG A 269 -0.63 17.95 0.74
CA ARG A 269 0.47 17.86 -0.24
C ARG A 269 0.13 16.89 -1.36
N THR A 270 -0.50 15.77 -1.04
CA THR A 270 -0.93 14.80 -2.05
C THR A 270 -2.06 15.36 -2.92
N LYS A 271 -3.09 15.96 -2.30
CA LYS A 271 -4.29 16.43 -3.01
C LYS A 271 -4.11 17.76 -3.76
N PHE A 272 -3.27 18.66 -3.26
CA PHE A 272 -3.14 20.04 -3.77
C PHE A 272 -1.71 20.41 -4.16
N GLY A 273 -0.73 19.51 -4.02
CA GLY A 273 0.68 19.78 -4.34
C GLY A 273 1.07 19.54 -5.79
N GLN A 274 0.12 19.21 -6.67
CA GLN A 274 0.31 18.99 -8.11
C GLN A 274 0.08 20.26 -8.92
#